data_AF-A0A3S1FGX2-F1
#
_entry.id   AF-A0A3S1FGX2-F1
#
_cell.length_a   1.000
_cell.length_b   1.000
_cell.length_c   1.000
_cell.angle_alpha   90.00
_cell.angle_beta   90.00
_cell.angle_gamma   90.00
#
_symmetry.space_group_name_H-M   'P 1'
#
loop_
_entity.id
_entity.type
_entity.pdbx_description
1 polymer ?
#
loop_
_entity_poly.entity_id
_entity_poly.type
_entity_poly.pdbx_seq_one_letter_code
_entity_poly.pdbx_strand_id
1 'polypeptide(L)'
;MKEVFKFIEVKKQEFAKLPFCEFLQDKSIDPRQRLAWAPCLAPFVMNIWEVNKYFLREEPTSDPIQKIINKHTYEDDHHYVWYLEDMEKLAFDYSSKFSDSLRFLWGKETQRTRQICQKIAAYSFQAEPILKFAIIEVIEATGNVVLSLTTEVSRELEISTKHNYRYFGEHHLAVETGHTTGTDDIEILIENIELPEATRKKAFWLVEKVFEAFADGLNEFYLYAKSHPIEPPLHDINLAQNHQSITAQKDESLQALSQDKHLGYYLVEAGLLTPEQVEVALSQQKRTGIHFNEVITSNNWINHQTVEYIIEKVIMPEQEIIMAS
;
A
#
# COMPACT_ATOMS: atom_id res chain seq x y z
N MET A 1 -23.19 -7.19 13.37
CA MET A 1 -22.49 -7.04 12.09
C MET A 1 -22.57 -8.29 11.25
N LYS A 2 -22.84 -9.46 11.84
CA LYS A 2 -23.00 -10.75 11.16
C LYS A 2 -23.68 -10.73 9.80
N GLU A 3 -24.86 -10.11 9.70
CA GLU A 3 -25.58 -10.02 8.42
C GLU A 3 -24.84 -9.16 7.39
N VAL A 4 -24.16 -8.10 7.82
CA VAL A 4 -23.33 -7.21 6.98
C VAL A 4 -22.09 -7.96 6.49
N PHE A 5 -21.37 -8.69 7.34
CA PHE A 5 -20.23 -9.51 6.93
C PHE A 5 -20.62 -10.60 5.93
N LYS A 6 -21.73 -11.31 6.19
CA LYS A 6 -22.26 -12.28 5.23
C LYS A 6 -22.58 -11.63 3.88
N PHE A 7 -23.10 -10.41 3.89
CA PHE A 7 -23.40 -9.68 2.67
C PHE A 7 -22.14 -9.21 1.94
N ILE A 8 -21.12 -8.74 2.67
CA ILE A 8 -19.79 -8.42 2.12
C ILE A 8 -19.19 -9.65 1.44
N GLU A 9 -19.25 -10.82 2.06
CA GLU A 9 -18.73 -12.06 1.47
C GLU A 9 -19.45 -12.45 0.17
N VAL A 10 -20.79 -12.32 0.13
CA VAL A 10 -21.56 -12.52 -1.11
C VAL A 10 -21.09 -11.55 -2.20
N LYS A 11 -20.92 -10.26 -1.85
CA LYS A 11 -20.46 -9.24 -2.79
C LYS A 11 -19.02 -9.44 -3.24
N LYS A 12 -18.13 -9.91 -2.36
CA LYS A 12 -16.76 -10.31 -2.67
C LYS A 12 -16.72 -11.42 -3.72
N GLN A 13 -17.59 -12.43 -3.58
CA GLN A 13 -17.72 -13.52 -4.55
C GLN A 13 -18.30 -13.07 -5.91
N GLU A 14 -19.19 -12.08 -5.92
CA GLU A 14 -19.66 -11.44 -7.17
C GLU A 14 -18.53 -10.62 -7.81
N PHE A 15 -17.80 -9.85 -7.01
CA PHE A 15 -16.68 -9.00 -7.44
C PHE A 15 -15.53 -9.81 -8.05
N ALA A 16 -15.21 -10.97 -7.49
CA ALA A 16 -14.18 -11.88 -8.00
C ALA A 16 -14.49 -12.50 -9.37
N LYS A 17 -15.72 -12.31 -9.90
CA LYS A 17 -16.15 -12.79 -11.22
C LYS A 17 -16.17 -11.68 -12.27
N LEU A 18 -15.67 -10.48 -11.95
CA LEU A 18 -15.59 -9.39 -12.92
C LEU A 18 -14.61 -9.74 -14.05
N PRO A 19 -14.81 -9.25 -15.29
CA PRO A 19 -13.94 -9.56 -16.43
C PRO A 19 -12.45 -9.23 -16.22
N PHE A 20 -12.18 -8.22 -15.38
CA PHE A 20 -10.82 -7.88 -14.95
C PHE A 20 -10.14 -9.05 -14.20
N CYS A 21 -10.87 -9.73 -13.32
CA CYS A 21 -10.34 -10.86 -12.55
C CYS A 21 -10.01 -12.04 -13.47
N GLU A 22 -10.89 -12.33 -14.44
CA GLU A 22 -10.63 -13.36 -15.48
C GLU A 22 -9.40 -12.99 -16.32
N PHE A 23 -9.24 -11.73 -16.67
CA PHE A 23 -8.08 -11.22 -17.41
C PHE A 23 -6.76 -11.43 -16.66
N LEU A 24 -6.72 -11.23 -15.34
CA LEU A 24 -5.52 -11.48 -14.54
C LEU A 24 -5.17 -12.99 -14.46
N GLN A 25 -6.16 -13.87 -14.57
CA GLN A 25 -5.98 -15.32 -14.52
C GLN A 25 -5.55 -15.93 -15.86
N ASP A 26 -5.73 -15.20 -16.97
CA ASP A 26 -5.45 -15.72 -18.31
C ASP A 26 -3.94 -15.82 -18.57
N LYS A 27 -3.39 -17.02 -18.34
CA LYS A 27 -1.96 -17.34 -18.55
C LYS A 27 -1.54 -17.34 -20.03
N SER A 28 -2.46 -17.19 -20.98
CA SER A 28 -2.09 -16.95 -22.39
C SER A 28 -1.60 -15.52 -22.63
N ILE A 29 -1.86 -14.61 -21.67
CA ILE A 29 -1.46 -13.21 -21.71
C ILE A 29 -0.17 -13.03 -20.91
N ASP A 30 0.81 -12.35 -21.51
CA ASP A 30 2.06 -12.00 -20.85
C ASP A 30 1.79 -11.32 -19.49
N PRO A 31 2.46 -11.71 -18.41
CA PRO A 31 2.16 -11.17 -17.08
C PRO A 31 2.41 -9.66 -16.96
N ARG A 32 3.31 -9.07 -17.78
CA ARG A 32 3.48 -7.61 -17.84
C ARG A 32 2.23 -6.95 -18.41
N GLN A 33 1.67 -7.54 -19.47
CA GLN A 33 0.43 -7.08 -20.05
C GLN A 33 -0.74 -7.18 -19.06
N ARG A 34 -0.77 -8.23 -18.23
CA ARG A 34 -1.77 -8.37 -17.16
C ARG A 34 -1.63 -7.30 -16.06
N LEU A 35 -0.47 -6.67 -15.90
CA LEU A 35 -0.24 -5.53 -15.01
C LEU A 35 -0.18 -4.17 -15.72
N ALA A 36 -0.49 -4.09 -17.03
CA ALA A 36 -0.43 -2.83 -17.80
C ALA A 36 -1.36 -1.72 -17.27
N TRP A 37 -2.36 -2.08 -16.48
CA TRP A 37 -3.30 -1.17 -15.83
C TRP A 37 -2.73 -0.50 -14.58
N ALA A 38 -1.60 -0.96 -14.05
CA ALA A 38 -1.09 -0.49 -12.77
C ALA A 38 -0.97 1.04 -12.66
N PRO A 39 -0.55 1.79 -13.70
CA PRO A 39 -0.55 3.26 -13.66
C PRO A 39 -1.94 3.88 -13.41
N CYS A 40 -3.02 3.22 -13.86
CA CYS A 40 -4.38 3.71 -13.64
C CYS A 40 -4.81 3.66 -12.18
N LEU A 41 -4.17 2.80 -11.37
CA LEU A 41 -4.43 2.66 -9.93
C LEU A 41 -3.89 3.85 -9.12
N ALA A 42 -2.94 4.62 -9.67
CA ALA A 42 -2.23 5.68 -8.96
C ALA A 42 -3.14 6.63 -8.15
N PRO A 43 -4.29 7.13 -8.68
CA PRO A 43 -5.09 8.07 -7.91
C PRO A 43 -5.80 7.46 -6.70
N PHE A 44 -5.97 6.14 -6.63
CA PHE A 44 -6.47 5.49 -5.42
C PHE A 44 -5.34 5.38 -4.38
N VAL A 45 -4.23 4.76 -4.77
CA VAL A 45 -3.10 4.48 -3.86
C VAL A 45 -2.49 5.75 -3.28
N MET A 46 -2.36 6.79 -4.09
CA MET A 46 -1.77 8.05 -3.63
C MET A 46 -2.72 8.89 -2.74
N ASN A 47 -4.03 8.58 -2.70
CA ASN A 47 -5.03 9.35 -1.96
C ASN A 47 -5.65 8.60 -0.78
N ILE A 48 -5.42 7.30 -0.61
CA ILE A 48 -6.07 6.53 0.46
C ILE A 48 -5.69 7.07 1.85
N TRP A 49 -4.45 7.53 2.03
CA TRP A 49 -4.00 8.15 3.28
C TRP A 49 -4.79 9.44 3.64
N GLU A 50 -5.28 10.20 2.66
CA GLU A 50 -6.14 11.36 2.92
C GLU A 50 -7.54 10.93 3.37
N VAL A 51 -8.08 9.87 2.75
CA VAL A 51 -9.37 9.28 3.15
C VAL A 51 -9.27 8.76 4.59
N ASN A 52 -8.22 8.02 4.88
CA ASN A 52 -7.86 7.50 6.19
C ASN A 52 -7.81 8.62 7.23
N LYS A 53 -6.96 9.62 7.00
CA LYS A 53 -6.72 10.71 7.96
C LYS A 53 -7.91 11.64 8.17
N TYR A 54 -8.62 12.02 7.11
CA TYR A 54 -9.61 13.11 7.19
C TYR A 54 -11.06 12.64 7.28
N PHE A 55 -11.35 11.38 6.95
CA PHE A 55 -12.74 10.88 6.87
C PHE A 55 -12.99 9.62 7.70
N LEU A 56 -11.98 8.78 7.92
CA LEU A 56 -12.11 7.55 8.70
C LEU A 56 -11.62 7.73 10.14
N ARG A 57 -10.40 8.23 10.31
CA ARG A 57 -9.74 8.42 11.61
C ARG A 57 -10.43 9.52 12.42
N GLU A 58 -10.57 9.27 13.73
CA GLU A 58 -11.12 10.24 14.66
C GLU A 58 -10.42 10.13 16.02
N GLU A 59 -9.74 11.21 16.43
CA GLU A 59 -8.94 11.26 17.65
C GLU A 59 -9.14 12.59 18.39
N PRO A 60 -9.21 12.59 19.73
CA PRO A 60 -9.22 11.41 20.60
C PRO A 60 -10.56 10.65 20.54
N THR A 61 -10.55 9.35 20.80
CA THR A 61 -11.78 8.53 20.86
C THR A 61 -11.78 7.57 22.06
N SER A 62 -12.98 7.35 22.62
CA SER A 62 -13.25 6.28 23.59
C SER A 62 -13.99 5.10 22.98
N ASP A 63 -14.49 5.24 21.74
CA ASP A 63 -15.21 4.20 21.02
C ASP A 63 -14.26 3.07 20.60
N PRO A 64 -14.54 1.80 20.96
CA PRO A 64 -13.67 0.68 20.66
C PRO A 64 -13.54 0.38 19.16
N ILE A 65 -14.60 0.58 18.37
CA ILE A 65 -14.57 0.40 16.92
C ILE A 65 -13.72 1.50 16.28
N GLN A 66 -13.88 2.74 16.73
CA GLN A 66 -13.06 3.84 16.22
C GLN A 66 -11.57 3.65 16.53
N LYS A 67 -11.20 3.02 17.66
CA LYS A 67 -9.79 2.66 17.95
C LYS A 67 -9.23 1.67 16.94
N ILE A 68 -10.03 0.68 16.53
CA ILE A 68 -9.65 -0.31 15.52
C ILE A 68 -9.46 0.38 14.17
N ILE A 69 -10.42 1.22 13.77
CA ILE A 69 -10.32 2.04 12.57
C ILE A 69 -9.04 2.87 12.59
N ASN A 70 -8.76 3.60 13.68
CA ASN A 70 -7.57 4.44 13.78
C ASN A 70 -6.29 3.60 13.59
N LYS A 71 -6.18 2.45 14.28
CA LYS A 71 -5.02 1.55 14.14
C LYS A 71 -4.82 1.09 12.70
N HIS A 72 -5.87 0.57 12.05
CA HIS A 72 -5.82 0.13 10.66
C HIS A 72 -5.39 1.28 9.73
N THR A 73 -5.99 2.46 9.87
CA THR A 73 -5.67 3.60 9.00
C THR A 73 -4.22 4.07 9.09
N TYR A 74 -3.54 3.91 10.24
CA TYR A 74 -2.13 4.32 10.37
C TYR A 74 -1.17 3.42 9.59
N GLU A 75 -1.51 2.13 9.48
CA GLU A 75 -0.73 1.18 8.71
C GLU A 75 -0.90 1.46 7.20
N ASP A 76 -2.16 1.45 6.73
CA ASP A 76 -2.50 1.58 5.31
C ASP A 76 -2.03 2.91 4.68
N ASP A 77 -1.86 3.98 5.48
CA ASP A 77 -1.32 5.28 5.06
C ASP A 77 0.02 5.18 4.28
N HIS A 78 0.79 4.09 4.47
CA HIS A 78 2.15 3.96 3.97
C HIS A 78 2.30 2.99 2.80
N HIS A 79 1.26 2.25 2.41
CA HIS A 79 1.37 1.23 1.35
C HIS A 79 1.75 1.80 -0.03
N TYR A 80 1.56 3.10 -0.25
CA TYR A 80 1.95 3.78 -1.49
C TYR A 80 3.45 3.70 -1.81
N VAL A 81 4.32 3.52 -0.80
CA VAL A 81 5.76 3.40 -1.06
C VAL A 81 6.09 2.12 -1.84
N TRP A 82 5.40 1.02 -1.53
CA TRP A 82 5.56 -0.25 -2.24
C TRP A 82 5.04 -0.13 -3.67
N TYR A 83 3.95 0.63 -3.87
CA TYR A 83 3.39 0.87 -5.20
C TYR A 83 4.39 1.61 -6.10
N LEU A 84 5.03 2.67 -5.59
CA LEU A 84 6.05 3.41 -6.35
C LEU A 84 7.25 2.52 -6.69
N GLU A 85 7.70 1.70 -5.75
CA GLU A 85 8.77 0.73 -5.99
C GLU A 85 8.41 -0.26 -7.10
N ASP A 86 7.18 -0.78 -7.11
CA ASP A 86 6.72 -1.68 -8.16
C ASP A 86 6.54 -0.96 -9.50
N MET A 87 6.19 0.34 -9.52
CA MET A 87 6.14 1.13 -10.76
C MET A 87 7.51 1.23 -11.43
N GLU A 88 8.57 1.40 -10.65
CA GLU A 88 9.96 1.38 -11.17
C GLU A 88 10.29 0.00 -11.76
N LYS A 89 10.01 -1.09 -11.03
CA LYS A 89 10.32 -2.47 -11.45
C LYS A 89 9.50 -2.95 -12.65
N LEU A 90 8.30 -2.41 -12.82
CA LEU A 90 7.43 -2.67 -13.97
C LEU A 90 7.74 -1.73 -15.16
N ALA A 91 8.75 -0.86 -15.03
CA ALA A 91 9.17 0.11 -16.04
C ALA A 91 8.09 1.14 -16.41
N PHE A 92 7.21 1.49 -15.47
CA PHE A 92 6.24 2.57 -15.62
C PHE A 92 6.77 3.94 -15.15
N ASP A 93 7.91 3.99 -14.46
CA ASP A 93 8.59 5.24 -14.04
C ASP A 93 9.47 5.84 -15.17
N TYR A 94 8.87 6.13 -16.32
CA TYR A 94 9.57 6.75 -17.45
C TYR A 94 9.43 8.27 -17.45
N SER A 95 10.42 8.97 -18.04
CA SER A 95 10.37 10.42 -18.18
C SER A 95 9.21 10.85 -19.08
N SER A 96 8.34 11.74 -18.59
CA SER A 96 7.24 12.33 -19.33
C SER A 96 7.17 13.84 -19.07
N LYS A 97 6.55 14.59 -19.99
CA LYS A 97 6.25 16.00 -19.69
C LYS A 97 5.25 16.03 -18.55
N PHE A 98 5.46 16.92 -17.60
CA PHE A 98 4.52 17.12 -16.50
C PHE A 98 3.06 17.31 -16.98
N SER A 99 2.86 18.04 -18.09
CA SER A 99 1.53 18.20 -18.69
C SER A 99 0.88 16.89 -19.16
N ASP A 100 1.68 15.93 -19.62
CA ASP A 100 1.20 14.64 -20.10
C ASP A 100 0.84 13.75 -18.91
N SER A 101 1.64 13.78 -17.84
CA SER A 101 1.33 13.14 -16.56
C SER A 101 0.01 13.68 -15.98
N LEU A 102 -0.20 15.00 -15.98
CA LEU A 102 -1.45 15.61 -15.55
C LEU A 102 -2.65 15.19 -16.43
N ARG A 103 -2.47 15.13 -17.76
CA ARG A 103 -3.52 14.68 -18.68
C ARG A 103 -3.91 13.23 -18.45
N PHE A 104 -2.95 12.37 -18.11
CA PHE A 104 -3.23 10.98 -17.75
C PHE A 104 -3.94 10.88 -16.40
N LEU A 105 -3.39 11.51 -15.36
CA LEU A 105 -3.91 11.44 -14.00
C LEU A 105 -5.29 12.09 -13.82
N TRP A 106 -5.61 13.15 -14.58
CA TRP A 106 -6.94 13.78 -14.61
C TRP A 106 -7.76 13.42 -15.86
N GLY A 107 -7.26 12.50 -16.67
CA GLY A 107 -7.88 12.05 -17.91
C GLY A 107 -9.05 11.09 -17.70
N LYS A 108 -9.49 10.50 -18.81
CA LYS A 108 -10.54 9.46 -18.83
C LYS A 108 -10.02 8.10 -18.37
N GLU A 109 -8.70 7.92 -18.44
CA GLU A 109 -7.96 6.68 -18.15
C GLU A 109 -8.02 6.32 -16.66
N THR A 110 -8.27 7.31 -15.81
CA THR A 110 -8.26 7.17 -14.34
C THR A 110 -9.50 7.81 -13.70
N GLN A 111 -10.53 8.10 -14.49
CA GLN A 111 -11.71 8.84 -14.03
C GLN A 111 -12.47 8.09 -12.94
N ARG A 112 -12.73 6.80 -13.15
CA ARG A 112 -13.46 5.96 -12.19
C ARG A 112 -12.61 5.71 -10.96
N THR A 113 -11.32 5.49 -11.15
CA THR A 113 -10.37 5.29 -10.04
C THR A 113 -10.29 6.51 -9.13
N ARG A 114 -10.21 7.73 -9.69
CA ARG A 114 -10.28 8.98 -8.92
C ARG A 114 -11.56 9.10 -8.10
N GLN A 115 -12.69 8.60 -8.62
CA GLN A 115 -13.98 8.67 -7.94
C GLN A 115 -14.07 7.72 -6.73
N ILE A 116 -13.22 6.70 -6.61
CA ILE A 116 -13.25 5.73 -5.50
C ILE A 116 -13.04 6.46 -4.17
N CYS A 117 -11.91 7.15 -4.01
CA CYS A 117 -11.61 7.90 -2.78
C CYS A 117 -12.64 9.00 -2.51
N GLN A 118 -13.15 9.68 -3.55
CA GLN A 118 -14.20 10.71 -3.41
C GLN A 118 -15.51 10.13 -2.87
N LYS A 119 -15.93 8.97 -3.39
CA LYS A 119 -17.12 8.26 -2.93
C LYS A 119 -16.94 7.76 -1.51
N ILE A 120 -15.80 7.13 -1.19
CA ILE A 120 -15.49 6.68 0.18
C ILE A 120 -15.52 7.86 1.14
N ALA A 121 -14.84 8.96 0.84
CA ALA A 121 -14.85 10.17 1.66
C ALA A 121 -16.28 10.70 1.88
N ALA A 122 -17.09 10.77 0.82
CA ALA A 122 -18.49 11.22 0.91
C ALA A 122 -19.37 10.29 1.76
N TYR A 123 -19.14 8.98 1.68
CA TYR A 123 -19.87 7.96 2.44
C TYR A 123 -19.46 7.91 3.91
N SER A 124 -18.19 8.18 4.21
CA SER A 124 -17.62 8.18 5.55
C SER A 124 -17.84 9.50 6.30
N PHE A 125 -18.05 10.61 5.59
CA PHE A 125 -18.24 11.92 6.20
C PHE A 125 -19.43 11.90 7.18
N GLN A 126 -19.13 12.17 8.46
CA GLN A 126 -20.10 12.13 9.58
C GLN A 126 -20.82 10.78 9.78
N ALA A 127 -20.29 9.69 9.22
CA ALA A 127 -20.81 8.35 9.47
C ALA A 127 -20.44 7.86 10.88
N GLU A 128 -21.32 7.07 11.49
CA GLU A 128 -21.02 6.38 12.74
C GLU A 128 -19.84 5.41 12.57
N PRO A 129 -19.00 5.17 13.61
CA PRO A 129 -17.83 4.29 13.52
C PRO A 129 -18.14 2.92 12.92
N ILE A 130 -19.28 2.31 13.27
CA ILE A 130 -19.66 0.99 12.74
C ILE A 130 -19.93 1.00 11.21
N LEU A 131 -20.34 2.14 10.65
CA LEU A 131 -20.55 2.30 9.22
C LEU A 131 -19.23 2.56 8.49
N LYS A 132 -18.34 3.37 9.08
CA LYS A 132 -16.95 3.54 8.60
C LYS A 132 -16.21 2.19 8.57
N PHE A 133 -16.40 1.38 9.62
CA PHE A 133 -15.86 0.03 9.71
C PHE A 133 -16.38 -0.86 8.57
N ALA A 134 -17.70 -0.86 8.31
CA ALA A 134 -18.26 -1.61 7.18
C ALA A 134 -17.71 -1.17 5.82
N ILE A 135 -17.31 0.10 5.66
CA ILE A 135 -16.64 0.60 4.44
C ILE A 135 -15.22 0.04 4.33
N ILE A 136 -14.44 0.05 5.42
CA ILE A 136 -13.09 -0.52 5.48
C ILE A 136 -13.10 -2.00 5.11
N GLU A 137 -14.02 -2.77 5.68
CA GLU A 137 -14.18 -4.19 5.38
C GLU A 137 -14.44 -4.48 3.90
N VAL A 138 -15.14 -3.56 3.20
CA VAL A 138 -15.32 -3.67 1.75
C VAL A 138 -14.03 -3.34 1.00
N ILE A 139 -13.28 -2.33 1.45
CA ILE A 139 -11.97 -1.98 0.87
C ILE A 139 -11.04 -3.19 0.98
N GLU A 140 -10.89 -3.77 2.17
CA GLU A 140 -10.09 -4.98 2.41
C GLU A 140 -10.59 -6.17 1.59
N ALA A 141 -11.91 -6.39 1.52
CA ALA A 141 -12.48 -7.48 0.71
C ALA A 141 -12.15 -7.33 -0.79
N THR A 142 -12.22 -6.11 -1.33
CA THR A 142 -11.84 -5.83 -2.73
C THR A 142 -10.33 -5.95 -2.95
N GLY A 143 -9.52 -5.43 -2.01
CA GLY A 143 -8.07 -5.54 -2.00
C GLY A 143 -7.63 -7.00 -1.99
N ASN A 144 -8.19 -7.81 -1.10
CA ASN A 144 -7.89 -9.24 -1.00
C ASN A 144 -8.15 -9.99 -2.32
N VAL A 145 -9.25 -9.70 -3.03
CA VAL A 145 -9.53 -10.31 -4.34
C VAL A 145 -8.45 -9.92 -5.35
N VAL A 146 -8.13 -8.64 -5.47
CA VAL A 146 -7.17 -8.15 -6.47
C VAL A 146 -5.75 -8.63 -6.14
N LEU A 147 -5.30 -8.49 -4.89
CA LEU A 147 -3.97 -8.86 -4.43
C LEU A 147 -3.71 -10.37 -4.55
N SER A 148 -4.72 -11.21 -4.30
CA SER A 148 -4.60 -12.66 -4.54
C SER A 148 -4.29 -12.96 -6.01
N LEU A 149 -4.89 -12.22 -6.94
CA LEU A 149 -4.67 -12.40 -8.38
C LEU A 149 -3.35 -11.78 -8.83
N THR A 150 -3.02 -10.57 -8.39
CA THR A 150 -1.76 -9.92 -8.78
C THR A 150 -0.55 -10.61 -8.18
N THR A 151 -0.70 -11.29 -7.04
CA THR A 151 0.39 -12.09 -6.44
C THR A 151 0.79 -13.23 -7.36
N GLU A 152 -0.17 -13.93 -7.97
CA GLU A 152 0.11 -14.97 -8.97
C GLU A 152 0.80 -14.38 -10.21
N VAL A 153 0.33 -13.24 -10.71
CA VAL A 153 0.96 -12.55 -11.86
C VAL A 153 2.39 -12.11 -11.52
N SER A 154 2.62 -11.60 -10.31
CA SER A 154 3.93 -11.14 -9.83
C SER A 154 4.91 -12.29 -9.65
N ARG A 155 4.45 -13.45 -9.17
CA ARG A 155 5.25 -14.68 -9.11
C ARG A 155 5.71 -15.13 -10.50
N GLU A 156 4.85 -15.01 -11.51
CA GLU A 156 5.24 -15.28 -12.90
C GLU A 156 6.29 -14.29 -13.41
N LEU A 157 6.15 -13.00 -13.07
CA LEU A 157 7.15 -11.98 -13.43
C LEU A 157 8.49 -12.22 -12.75
N GLU A 158 8.50 -12.51 -11.46
CA GLU A 158 9.69 -12.81 -10.64
C GLU A 158 10.60 -13.85 -11.29
N ILE A 159 10.01 -14.90 -11.89
CA ILE A 159 10.77 -15.95 -12.60
C ILE A 159 11.62 -15.33 -13.73
N SER A 160 11.04 -14.40 -14.48
CA SER A 160 11.65 -13.77 -15.66
C SER A 160 12.50 -12.54 -15.35
N THR A 161 12.11 -11.71 -14.39
CA THR A 161 12.74 -10.41 -14.10
C THR A 161 13.71 -10.46 -12.93
N LYS A 162 13.60 -11.48 -12.05
CA LYS A 162 14.33 -11.58 -10.77
C LYS A 162 14.06 -10.40 -9.81
N HIS A 163 13.06 -9.58 -10.08
CA HIS A 163 12.59 -8.53 -9.17
C HIS A 163 11.47 -9.08 -8.30
N ASN A 164 11.54 -8.87 -6.99
CA ASN A 164 10.41 -9.06 -6.09
C ASN A 164 9.45 -7.87 -6.19
N TYR A 165 8.14 -8.10 -6.19
CA TYR A 165 7.12 -7.04 -6.26
C TYR A 165 6.38 -6.94 -4.93
N ARG A 166 6.50 -5.82 -4.21
CA ARG A 166 5.97 -5.69 -2.84
C ARG A 166 4.50 -5.36 -2.81
N TYR A 167 4.06 -4.44 -3.66
CA TYR A 167 2.68 -3.96 -3.68
C TYR A 167 1.74 -4.94 -4.38
N PHE A 168 2.18 -5.48 -5.53
CA PHE A 168 1.38 -6.43 -6.29
C PHE A 168 1.64 -7.90 -5.90
N GLY A 169 2.66 -8.17 -5.10
CA GLY A 169 3.05 -9.52 -4.69
C GLY A 169 2.66 -9.89 -3.26
N GLU A 170 3.31 -10.94 -2.78
CA GLU A 170 2.95 -11.64 -1.54
C GLU A 170 3.10 -10.79 -0.27
N HIS A 171 3.99 -9.79 -0.28
CA HIS A 171 4.21 -8.91 0.87
C HIS A 171 2.92 -8.17 1.27
N HIS A 172 2.30 -7.45 0.34
CA HIS A 172 1.07 -6.71 0.61
C HIS A 172 -0.10 -7.64 0.96
N LEU A 173 -0.26 -8.77 0.25
CA LEU A 173 -1.31 -9.74 0.57
C LEU A 173 -1.17 -10.33 1.98
N ALA A 174 0.06 -10.58 2.45
CA ALA A 174 0.31 -11.10 3.79
C ALA A 174 -0.06 -10.10 4.88
N VAL A 175 0.24 -8.82 4.67
CA VAL A 175 -0.16 -7.73 5.58
C VAL A 175 -1.68 -7.65 5.68
N GLU A 176 -2.38 -7.59 4.54
CA GLU A 176 -3.85 -7.52 4.49
C GLU A 176 -4.54 -8.76 5.05
N THR A 177 -3.98 -9.96 4.85
CA THR A 177 -4.53 -11.20 5.44
C THR A 177 -4.27 -11.26 6.96
N GLY A 178 -3.19 -10.61 7.43
CA GLY A 178 -2.92 -10.41 8.85
C GLY A 178 -4.01 -9.58 9.55
N HIS A 179 -4.64 -8.63 8.85
CA HIS A 179 -5.81 -7.89 9.36
C HIS A 179 -6.97 -8.81 9.72
N THR A 180 -7.23 -9.81 8.86
CA THR A 180 -8.37 -10.75 8.99
C THR A 180 -8.12 -11.92 9.93
N THR A 181 -6.91 -12.07 10.50
CA THR A 181 -6.52 -13.24 11.31
C THR A 181 -5.83 -12.88 12.64
N GLY A 182 -5.44 -11.62 12.82
CA GLY A 182 -4.65 -11.18 13.98
C GLY A 182 -5.47 -10.84 15.23
N THR A 183 -6.81 -10.86 15.16
CA THR A 183 -7.67 -10.44 16.27
C THR A 183 -8.96 -11.26 16.41
N ASP A 184 -8.86 -12.59 16.37
CA ASP A 184 -10.01 -13.51 16.49
C ASP A 184 -11.02 -13.09 17.59
N ASP A 185 -10.55 -12.68 18.76
CA ASP A 185 -11.41 -12.23 19.86
C ASP A 185 -12.18 -10.93 19.57
N ILE A 186 -11.58 -9.97 18.86
CA ILE A 186 -12.20 -8.68 18.53
C ILE A 186 -13.15 -8.82 17.35
N GLU A 187 -12.79 -9.61 16.34
CA GLU A 187 -13.66 -9.90 15.20
C GLU A 187 -14.94 -10.61 15.64
N ILE A 188 -14.84 -11.60 16.53
CA ILE A 188 -15.99 -12.27 17.13
C ILE A 188 -16.87 -11.27 17.90
N LEU A 189 -16.27 -10.33 18.64
CA LEU A 189 -17.02 -9.29 19.35
C LEU A 189 -17.76 -8.36 18.39
N ILE A 190 -17.12 -7.91 17.31
CA ILE A 190 -17.73 -7.03 16.31
C ILE A 190 -18.85 -7.76 15.57
N GLU A 191 -18.62 -9.00 15.14
CA GLU A 191 -19.62 -9.81 14.42
C GLU A 191 -20.94 -9.86 15.20
N ASN A 192 -20.83 -10.09 16.51
CA ASN A 192 -21.95 -10.24 17.45
C ASN A 192 -22.67 -8.92 17.80
N ILE A 193 -22.19 -7.76 17.35
CA ILE A 193 -22.90 -6.48 17.57
C ILE A 193 -24.25 -6.50 16.84
N GLU A 194 -25.36 -6.42 17.56
CA GLU A 194 -26.69 -6.26 16.95
C GLU A 194 -26.89 -4.83 16.44
N LEU A 195 -27.19 -4.69 15.15
CA LEU A 195 -27.41 -3.37 14.54
C LEU A 195 -28.90 -3.02 14.56
N PRO A 196 -29.27 -1.77 14.90
CA PRO A 196 -30.60 -1.25 14.61
C PRO A 196 -30.95 -1.41 13.13
N GLU A 197 -32.23 -1.64 12.81
CA GLU A 197 -32.66 -1.90 11.44
C GLU A 197 -32.24 -0.78 10.47
N ALA A 198 -32.34 0.48 10.89
CA ALA A 198 -31.93 1.63 10.08
C ALA A 198 -30.42 1.63 9.79
N THR A 199 -29.59 1.36 10.80
CA THR A 199 -28.13 1.25 10.67
C THR A 199 -27.75 0.07 9.78
N ARG A 200 -28.40 -1.09 9.94
CA ARG A 200 -28.16 -2.27 9.08
C ARG A 200 -28.51 -2.00 7.62
N LYS A 201 -29.65 -1.35 7.34
CA LYS A 201 -30.03 -0.96 5.97
C LYS A 201 -29.01 0.01 5.36
N LYS A 202 -28.52 0.98 6.14
CA LYS A 202 -27.49 1.91 5.69
C LYS A 202 -26.16 1.19 5.45
N ALA A 203 -25.77 0.23 6.29
CA ALA A 203 -24.58 -0.58 6.08
C ALA A 203 -24.66 -1.40 4.78
N PHE A 204 -25.79 -2.07 4.50
CA PHE A 204 -25.97 -2.79 3.22
C PHE A 204 -25.85 -1.85 2.01
N TRP A 205 -26.50 -0.69 2.08
CA TRP A 205 -26.40 0.31 1.02
C TRP A 205 -24.95 0.78 0.81
N LEU A 206 -24.20 1.02 1.89
CA LEU A 206 -22.79 1.39 1.81
C LEU A 206 -21.95 0.28 1.19
N VAL A 207 -22.16 -0.97 1.61
CA VAL A 207 -21.47 -2.15 1.05
C VAL A 207 -21.68 -2.21 -0.47
N GLU A 208 -22.93 -2.09 -0.94
CA GLU A 208 -23.21 -2.09 -2.38
C GLU A 208 -22.50 -0.95 -3.10
N LYS A 209 -22.57 0.28 -2.55
CA LYS A 209 -22.02 1.47 -3.23
C LYS A 209 -20.50 1.49 -3.30
N VAL A 210 -19.82 0.96 -2.28
CA VAL A 210 -18.36 0.85 -2.29
C VAL A 210 -17.92 -0.25 -3.26
N PHE A 211 -18.57 -1.43 -3.26
CA PHE A 211 -18.30 -2.47 -4.27
C PHE A 211 -18.56 -1.98 -5.70
N GLU A 212 -19.65 -1.25 -5.96
CA GLU A 212 -19.92 -0.63 -7.27
C GLU A 212 -18.79 0.33 -7.68
N ALA A 213 -18.28 1.15 -6.75
CA ALA A 213 -17.19 2.09 -7.03
C ALA A 213 -15.89 1.37 -7.44
N PHE A 214 -15.52 0.30 -6.73
CA PHE A 214 -14.38 -0.51 -7.10
C PHE A 214 -14.61 -1.29 -8.41
N ALA A 215 -15.84 -1.77 -8.67
CA ALA A 215 -16.15 -2.49 -9.89
C ALA A 215 -16.03 -1.59 -11.13
N ASP A 216 -16.48 -0.33 -11.03
CA ASP A 216 -16.26 0.69 -12.05
C ASP A 216 -14.75 0.92 -12.31
N GLY A 217 -13.95 0.95 -11.25
CA GLY A 217 -12.48 1.07 -11.33
C GLY A 217 -11.82 -0.14 -12.00
N LEU A 218 -12.20 -1.36 -11.62
CA LEU A 218 -11.67 -2.58 -12.26
C LEU A 218 -12.03 -2.66 -13.75
N ASN A 219 -13.22 -2.21 -14.13
CA ASN A 219 -13.57 -2.13 -15.54
C ASN A 219 -12.71 -1.10 -16.28
N GLU A 220 -12.39 0.04 -15.66
CA GLU A 220 -11.43 1.03 -16.21
C GLU A 220 -10.03 0.42 -16.39
N PHE A 221 -9.53 -0.32 -15.39
CA PHE A 221 -8.25 -1.04 -15.49
C PHE A 221 -8.24 -2.07 -16.63
N TYR A 222 -9.30 -2.88 -16.72
CA TYR A 222 -9.45 -3.89 -17.76
C TYR A 222 -9.43 -3.29 -19.16
N LEU A 223 -10.21 -2.21 -19.37
CA LEU A 223 -10.26 -1.52 -20.65
C LEU A 223 -8.91 -0.87 -20.99
N TYR A 224 -8.25 -0.25 -20.01
CA TYR A 224 -6.95 0.37 -20.20
C TYR A 224 -5.90 -0.65 -20.62
N ALA A 225 -5.77 -1.76 -19.89
CA ALA A 225 -4.80 -2.81 -20.21
C ALA A 225 -5.04 -3.35 -21.62
N LYS A 226 -6.30 -3.58 -22.03
CA LYS A 226 -6.61 -4.07 -23.38
C LYS A 226 -6.30 -3.08 -24.50
N SER A 227 -6.40 -1.78 -24.25
CA SER A 227 -6.13 -0.75 -25.26
C SER A 227 -4.68 -0.27 -25.29
N HIS A 228 -3.86 -0.65 -24.30
CA HIS A 228 -2.46 -0.27 -24.19
C HIS A 228 -1.58 -1.52 -24.13
N PRO A 229 -1.37 -2.20 -25.27
CA PRO A 229 -0.47 -3.33 -25.32
C PRO A 229 0.94 -2.89 -24.97
N ILE A 230 1.55 -3.55 -24.00
CA ILE A 230 2.97 -3.45 -23.72
C ILE A 230 3.68 -4.24 -24.81
N GLU A 231 4.56 -3.57 -25.56
CA GLU A 231 5.41 -4.29 -26.51
C GLU A 231 6.27 -5.31 -25.74
N PRO A 232 6.26 -6.59 -26.12
CA PRO A 232 7.21 -7.53 -25.55
C PRO A 232 8.61 -6.98 -25.82
N PRO A 233 9.57 -7.12 -24.89
CA PRO A 233 10.88 -6.51 -25.08
C PRO A 233 11.45 -7.02 -26.40
N LEU A 234 11.74 -6.08 -27.31
CA LEU A 234 12.76 -6.28 -28.32
C LEU A 234 14.03 -6.56 -27.53
N HIS A 235 14.40 -7.85 -27.43
CA HIS A 235 15.67 -8.38 -26.91
C HIS A 235 16.62 -7.30 -26.37
N ASP A 236 16.74 -7.17 -25.03
CA ASP A 236 17.82 -6.48 -24.32
C ASP A 236 18.63 -5.46 -25.15
N ILE A 237 17.99 -4.40 -25.66
CA ILE A 237 18.72 -3.29 -26.27
C ILE A 237 18.98 -2.25 -25.16
N ASN A 238 20.07 -2.48 -24.43
CA ASN A 238 20.84 -1.44 -23.74
C ASN A 238 20.10 -0.50 -22.76
N LEU A 239 19.36 -1.05 -21.79
CA LEU A 239 19.17 -0.34 -20.50
C LEU A 239 20.36 -0.55 -19.54
N ALA A 240 21.32 -1.41 -19.92
CA ALA A 240 22.52 -1.72 -19.12
C ALA A 240 23.59 -0.61 -19.09
N GLN A 241 23.58 0.38 -20.00
CA GLN A 241 24.67 1.36 -20.07
C GLN A 241 24.59 2.49 -19.04
N ASN A 242 23.45 2.69 -18.36
CA ASN A 242 23.34 3.61 -17.23
C ASN A 242 23.27 2.91 -15.86
N HIS A 243 23.14 1.58 -15.82
CA HIS A 243 23.00 0.82 -14.56
C HIS A 243 24.30 0.14 -14.10
N GLN A 244 25.25 -0.19 -14.99
CA GLN A 244 26.50 -0.84 -14.60
C GLN A 244 27.44 0.03 -13.74
N SER A 245 27.28 1.35 -13.76
CA SER A 245 28.03 2.24 -12.85
C SER A 245 27.41 2.37 -11.46
N ILE A 246 26.15 1.95 -11.27
CA ILE A 246 25.40 2.10 -10.01
C ILE A 246 25.30 0.75 -9.27
N THR A 247 25.19 -0.37 -9.98
CA THR A 247 25.07 -1.71 -9.36
C THR A 247 26.36 -2.19 -8.70
N ALA A 248 27.53 -1.83 -9.22
CA ALA A 248 28.81 -2.17 -8.59
C ALA A 248 29.01 -1.44 -7.23
N GLN A 249 28.44 -0.24 -7.05
CA GLN A 249 28.40 0.46 -5.76
C GLN A 249 27.31 -0.09 -4.81
N LYS A 250 26.32 -0.82 -5.34
CA LYS A 250 25.15 -1.32 -4.59
C LYS A 250 25.44 -2.64 -3.87
N ASP A 251 26.26 -3.51 -4.46
CA ASP A 251 26.68 -4.78 -3.81
C ASP A 251 27.77 -4.58 -2.75
N GLU A 252 28.68 -3.62 -2.93
CA GLU A 252 29.63 -3.25 -1.87
C GLU A 252 28.95 -2.57 -0.66
N SER A 253 27.83 -1.86 -0.87
CA SER A 253 27.10 -1.20 0.21
C SER A 253 26.15 -2.11 0.99
N LEU A 254 25.60 -3.17 0.37
CA LEU A 254 24.74 -4.14 1.05
C LEU A 254 25.54 -5.23 1.79
N GLN A 255 26.73 -5.62 1.30
CA GLN A 255 27.64 -6.46 2.09
C GLN A 255 28.33 -5.72 3.23
N ALA A 256 28.40 -4.37 3.19
CA ALA A 256 28.88 -3.55 4.30
C ALA A 256 27.86 -3.38 5.45
N LEU A 257 26.55 -3.52 5.17
CA LEU A 257 25.48 -3.33 6.16
C LEU A 257 25.34 -4.45 7.19
N SER A 258 26.07 -5.57 7.05
CA SER A 258 26.03 -6.66 8.04
C SER A 258 27.13 -6.57 9.10
N GLN A 259 27.92 -5.48 9.12
CA GLN A 259 29.00 -5.31 10.11
C GLN A 259 28.95 -4.00 10.93
N ASP A 260 28.13 -3.01 10.57
CA ASP A 260 27.99 -1.76 11.35
C ASP A 260 26.53 -1.52 11.79
N LYS A 261 26.28 -1.52 13.10
CA LYS A 261 25.00 -1.10 13.66
C LYS A 261 24.80 0.41 13.42
N HIS A 262 23.90 0.78 12.52
CA HIS A 262 23.56 2.18 12.25
C HIS A 262 22.41 2.69 13.11
N LEU A 263 22.23 4.02 13.21
CA LEU A 263 21.19 4.64 14.05
C LEU A 263 19.78 4.05 13.86
N GLY A 264 19.38 3.75 12.62
CA GLY A 264 18.08 3.13 12.35
C GLY A 264 17.88 1.79 13.06
N TYR A 265 18.92 0.97 13.15
CA TYR A 265 18.89 -0.32 13.88
C TYR A 265 18.61 -0.10 15.38
N TYR A 266 19.34 0.81 16.02
CA TYR A 266 19.16 1.12 17.45
C TYR A 266 17.78 1.65 17.77
N LEU A 267 17.22 2.48 16.87
CA LEU A 267 15.89 3.05 17.07
C LEU A 267 14.79 2.00 16.93
N VAL A 268 14.97 1.01 16.05
CA VAL A 268 14.05 -0.14 15.94
C VAL A 268 14.18 -1.07 17.15
N GLU A 269 15.41 -1.39 17.55
CA GLU A 269 15.66 -2.23 18.72
C GLU A 269 15.09 -1.62 20.01
N ALA A 270 15.14 -0.29 20.13
CA ALA A 270 14.56 0.46 21.25
C ALA A 270 13.03 0.63 21.15
N GLY A 271 12.37 0.16 20.08
CA GLY A 271 10.94 0.36 19.83
C GLY A 271 10.54 1.82 19.60
N LEU A 272 11.49 2.67 19.24
CA LEU A 272 11.28 4.10 19.00
C LEU A 272 10.90 4.40 17.55
N LEU A 273 11.29 3.52 16.63
CA LEU A 273 10.84 3.52 15.24
C LEU A 273 10.43 2.10 14.82
N THR A 274 9.56 2.01 13.83
CA THR A 274 9.29 0.75 13.14
C THR A 274 10.31 0.52 12.01
N PRO A 275 10.58 -0.74 11.58
CA PRO A 275 11.38 -1.01 10.39
C PRO A 275 10.91 -0.23 9.16
N GLU A 276 9.60 -0.07 9.02
CA GLU A 276 8.94 0.68 7.94
C GLU A 276 9.28 2.17 8.01
N GLN A 277 9.25 2.79 9.20
CA GLN A 277 9.66 4.19 9.37
C GLN A 277 11.14 4.41 9.04
N VAL A 278 12.01 3.46 9.40
CA VAL A 278 13.43 3.51 9.03
C VAL A 278 13.58 3.44 7.51
N GLU A 279 12.85 2.56 6.84
CA GLU A 279 12.87 2.41 5.39
C GLU A 279 12.39 3.68 4.67
N VAL A 280 11.30 4.30 5.13
CA VAL A 280 10.81 5.57 4.59
C VAL A 280 11.84 6.67 4.79
N ALA A 281 12.46 6.77 5.97
CA ALA A 281 13.48 7.77 6.23
C ALA A 281 14.74 7.60 5.37
N LEU A 282 15.22 6.37 5.17
CA LEU A 282 16.35 6.07 4.29
C LEU A 282 16.03 6.37 2.83
N SER A 283 14.82 6.03 2.38
CA SER A 283 14.35 6.33 1.02
C SER A 283 14.28 7.83 0.77
N GLN A 284 13.76 8.59 1.73
CA GLN A 284 13.72 10.05 1.65
C GLN A 284 15.12 10.67 1.72
N GLN A 285 16.00 10.20 2.60
CA GLN A 285 17.40 10.64 2.67
C GLN A 285 18.09 10.44 1.31
N LYS A 286 17.92 9.26 0.71
CA LYS A 286 18.51 8.95 -0.61
C LYS A 286 17.98 9.85 -1.72
N ARG A 287 16.68 10.16 -1.70
CA ARG A 287 16.02 10.98 -2.73
C ARG A 287 16.34 12.47 -2.60
N THR A 288 16.49 12.96 -1.37
CA THR A 288 16.54 14.42 -1.08
C THR A 288 17.91 14.89 -0.61
N GLY A 289 18.78 13.98 -0.16
CA GLY A 289 20.04 14.30 0.51
C GLY A 289 19.90 14.76 1.96
N ILE A 290 18.67 14.89 2.48
CA ILE A 290 18.40 15.28 3.87
C ILE A 290 18.89 14.18 4.81
N HIS A 291 19.54 14.55 5.92
CA HIS A 291 20.06 13.56 6.86
C HIS A 291 18.94 12.73 7.49
N PHE A 292 19.17 11.43 7.68
CA PHE A 292 18.21 10.50 8.30
C PHE A 292 17.59 11.07 9.60
N ASN A 293 18.41 11.67 10.45
CA ASN A 293 17.99 12.31 11.71
C ASN A 293 16.98 13.44 11.48
N GLU A 294 17.19 14.25 10.44
CA GLU A 294 16.29 15.35 10.07
C GLU A 294 14.99 14.81 9.47
N VAL A 295 15.04 13.70 8.74
CA VAL A 295 13.84 13.05 8.19
C VAL A 295 12.95 12.51 9.33
N ILE A 296 13.51 11.73 10.24
CA ILE A 296 12.72 11.11 11.33
C ILE A 296 12.16 12.16 12.32
N THR A 297 12.86 13.29 12.50
CA THR A 297 12.42 14.38 13.37
C THR A 297 11.41 15.31 12.71
N SER A 298 11.59 15.65 11.42
CA SER A 298 10.62 16.47 10.67
C SER A 298 9.28 15.76 10.46
N ASN A 299 9.28 14.42 10.42
CA ASN A 299 8.06 13.61 10.40
C ASN A 299 7.41 13.42 11.79
N ASN A 300 7.97 14.01 12.87
CA ASN A 300 7.53 13.85 14.25
C ASN A 300 7.47 12.39 14.75
N TRP A 301 8.22 11.47 14.16
CA TRP A 301 8.27 10.08 14.61
C TRP A 301 9.08 9.94 15.89
N ILE A 302 10.13 10.74 16.01
CA ILE A 302 10.98 10.84 17.19
C ILE A 302 11.44 12.28 17.35
N ASN A 303 11.53 12.77 18.59
CA ASN A 303 12.03 14.12 18.81
C ASN A 303 13.57 14.16 18.73
N HIS A 304 14.12 15.34 18.43
CA HIS A 304 15.56 15.55 18.26
C HIS A 304 16.39 15.14 19.49
N GLN A 305 15.90 15.46 20.70
CA GLN A 305 16.61 15.19 21.95
C GLN A 305 16.78 13.69 22.19
N THR A 306 15.80 12.87 21.82
CA THR A 306 15.88 11.41 21.91
C THR A 306 16.88 10.84 20.90
N VAL A 307 16.95 11.38 19.69
CA VAL A 307 17.95 10.98 18.69
C VAL A 307 19.37 11.30 19.18
N GLU A 308 19.61 12.51 19.68
CA GLU A 308 20.90 12.91 20.26
C GLU A 308 21.29 12.02 21.44
N TYR A 309 20.34 11.74 22.34
CA TYR A 309 20.58 10.86 23.49
C TYR A 309 21.04 9.46 23.08
N ILE A 310 20.39 8.84 22.10
CA ILE A 310 20.75 7.51 21.61
C ILE A 310 22.14 7.54 20.96
N ILE A 311 22.45 8.56 20.17
CA ILE A 311 23.78 8.72 19.57
C ILE A 311 24.86 8.83 20.66
N GLU A 312 24.69 9.76 21.60
CA GLU A 312 25.71 10.06 22.62
C GLU A 312 25.86 8.99 23.69
N LYS A 313 24.77 8.32 24.09
CA LYS A 313 24.76 7.40 25.24
C LYS A 313 24.77 5.93 24.88
N VAL A 314 24.44 5.58 23.63
CA VAL A 314 24.36 4.19 23.19
C VAL A 314 25.35 3.95 22.05
N ILE A 315 25.23 4.69 20.94
CA ILE A 315 25.99 4.42 19.72
C ILE A 315 27.47 4.76 19.88
N MET A 316 27.79 5.99 20.33
CA MET A 316 29.19 6.42 20.47
C MET A 316 29.97 5.54 21.48
N PRO A 317 29.45 5.23 22.69
CA PRO A 317 30.16 4.35 23.63
C PRO A 317 30.34 2.92 23.10
N GLU A 318 29.37 2.36 22.38
CA GLU A 318 29.50 1.02 21.79
C GLU A 318 30.56 0.99 20.68
N GLN A 319 30.60 2.03 19.83
CA GLN A 319 31.62 2.18 18.79
C GLN A 319 33.02 2.38 19.37
N GLU A 320 33.16 3.12 20.47
CA GLU A 320 34.44 3.28 21.19
C GLU A 320 34.96 1.94 21.75
N ILE A 321 34.07 1.09 22.26
CA ILE A 321 34.42 -0.25 22.76
C ILE A 321 34.88 -1.17 21.62
N ILE A 322 34.17 -1.14 20.48
CA ILE A 322 34.50 -1.94 19.29
C ILE A 322 35.82 -1.48 18.66
N MET A 323 36.14 -0.18 18.70
CA MET A 323 37.42 0.36 18.21
C MET A 323 38.60 0.09 19.15
N ALA A 324 38.33 -0.19 20.44
CA ALA A 324 39.35 -0.49 21.45
C ALA A 324 39.66 -1.99 21.61
N SER A 325 38.92 -2.88 20.94
CA SER A 325 39.03 -4.35 20.99
C SER A 325 39.74 -4.93 19.77
#